data_AF-A0A534LJT2-F1
#
_entry.id   AF-A0A534LJT2-F1
#
_cell.length_a   1.000
_cell.length_b   1.000
_cell.length_c   1.000
_cell.angle_alpha   90.00
_cell.angle_beta   90.00
_cell.angle_gamma   90.00
#
_symmetry.space_group_name_H-M   'P 1'
#
loop_
_entity.id
_entity.type
_entity.pdbx_description
1 polymer ?
#
loop_
_entity_poly.entity_id
_entity_poly.type
_entity_poly.pdbx_seq_one_letter_code
_entity_poly.pdbx_strand_id
1 'polypeptide(L)'
;MDYSRRAADYDRAALREIARVAHRVVVATSDMATRRLGILEEAFPSLLAIDRDRFPSIPAILDALKAAGFRGAVVDKRAYARRLTTEEQLDRVRHRYLSTFDLLPPGEYERGLRFLEAEMPRRYRDGFEITAQFTFVGATK
;
A
#
# COMPACT_ATOMS: atom_id res chain seq x y z
N MET A 1 -12.44 -12.44 -14.46
CA MET A 1 -11.93 -11.29 -15.23
C MET A 1 -10.62 -10.88 -14.55
N ASP A 2 -9.48 -10.99 -15.22
CA ASP A 2 -8.16 -10.77 -14.62
C ASP A 2 -7.88 -9.27 -14.45
N TYR A 3 -8.09 -8.77 -13.23
CA TYR A 3 -7.95 -7.35 -12.89
C TYR A 3 -6.47 -6.90 -12.87
N SER A 4 -5.56 -7.83 -12.56
CA SER A 4 -4.12 -7.58 -12.45
C SER A 4 -3.52 -7.21 -13.81
N ARG A 5 -3.94 -7.92 -14.87
CA ARG A 5 -3.49 -7.65 -16.24
C ARG A 5 -3.94 -6.28 -16.76
N ARG A 6 -5.17 -5.86 -16.45
CA ARG A 6 -5.67 -4.53 -16.83
C ARG A 6 -4.96 -3.40 -16.10
N ALA A 7 -4.71 -3.53 -14.80
CA ALA A 7 -3.99 -2.52 -14.04
C ALA A 7 -2.58 -2.28 -14.60
N ALA A 8 -1.85 -3.35 -14.92
CA ALA A 8 -0.52 -3.26 -15.54
C ALA A 8 -0.53 -2.58 -16.92
N ASP A 9 -1.60 -2.75 -17.70
CA ASP A 9 -1.75 -2.08 -19.00
C ASP A 9 -2.04 -0.58 -18.86
N TYR A 10 -2.84 -0.18 -17.87
CA TYR A 10 -3.09 1.24 -17.56
C TYR A 10 -1.82 1.95 -17.07
N ASP A 11 -1.00 1.29 -16.23
CA ASP A 11 0.25 1.85 -15.73
C ASP A 11 1.23 2.17 -16.88
N ARG A 12 1.32 1.30 -17.88
CA ARG A 12 2.18 1.52 -19.06
C ARG A 12 1.68 2.66 -19.93
N ALA A 13 0.38 2.75 -20.17
CA ALA A 13 -0.21 3.83 -20.96
C ALA A 13 0.01 5.19 -20.27
N ALA A 14 -0.21 5.25 -18.95
CA ALA A 14 0.03 6.45 -18.16
C ALA A 14 1.50 6.89 -18.20
N LEU A 15 2.45 5.97 -18.00
CA LEU A 15 3.87 6.30 -18.04
C LEU A 15 4.34 6.77 -19.42
N ARG A 16 3.78 6.23 -20.51
CA ARG A 16 4.07 6.70 -21.87
C ARG A 16 3.58 8.13 -22.08
N GLU A 17 2.38 8.45 -21.60
CA GLU A 17 1.84 9.80 -21.72
C GLU A 17 2.65 10.79 -20.89
N ILE A 18 3.09 10.39 -19.68
CA ILE A 18 4.02 11.20 -18.87
C ILE A 18 5.34 11.41 -19.63
N ALA A 19 5.91 10.37 -20.24
CA ALA A 19 7.15 10.45 -21.02
C ALA A 19 7.04 11.35 -22.26
N ARG A 20 5.83 11.66 -22.72
CA ARG A 20 5.59 12.61 -23.81
C ARG A 20 5.86 14.05 -23.39
N VAL A 21 5.60 14.39 -22.12
CA VAL A 21 5.60 15.78 -21.62
C VAL A 21 6.60 16.05 -20.50
N ALA A 22 7.19 15.03 -19.89
CA ALA A 22 8.11 15.16 -18.75
C ALA A 22 9.42 14.41 -18.98
N HIS A 23 10.53 15.03 -18.56
CA HIS A 23 11.86 14.43 -18.58
C HIS A 23 12.19 13.62 -17.32
N ARG A 24 11.43 13.81 -16.24
CA ARG A 24 11.64 13.16 -14.94
C ARG A 24 10.32 12.65 -14.41
N VAL A 25 10.35 11.49 -13.75
CA VAL A 25 9.18 10.90 -13.12
C VAL A 25 9.59 10.28 -11.78
N VAL A 26 8.70 10.38 -10.80
CA VAL A 26 8.83 9.70 -9.51
C VAL A 26 7.53 8.98 -9.23
N VAL A 27 7.61 7.68 -9.00
CA VAL A 27 6.50 6.86 -8.50
C VAL A 27 6.69 6.69 -7.00
N ALA A 28 5.78 7.25 -6.20
CA ALA A 28 5.74 7.03 -4.76
C ALA A 28 4.77 5.89 -4.46
N THR A 29 5.24 4.82 -3.83
CA THR A 29 4.43 3.64 -3.51
C THR A 29 4.88 3.00 -2.20
N SER A 30 4.18 1.96 -1.77
CA SER A 30 4.61 1.07 -0.69
C SER A 30 4.97 -0.28 -1.30
N ASP A 31 6.07 -0.89 -0.85
CA ASP A 31 6.46 -2.22 -1.33
C ASP A 31 5.63 -3.29 -0.62
N MET A 32 4.63 -3.84 -1.32
CA MET A 32 3.72 -4.84 -0.75
C MET A 32 4.38 -6.19 -0.47
N ALA A 33 5.57 -6.45 -1.02
CA ALA A 33 6.32 -7.67 -0.73
C ALA A 33 6.86 -7.67 0.70
N THR A 34 7.27 -6.51 1.22
CA THR A 34 7.85 -6.37 2.55
C THR A 34 6.90 -5.76 3.58
N ARG A 35 5.71 -5.31 3.16
CA ARG A 35 4.75 -4.64 4.04
C ARG A 35 4.24 -5.58 5.13
N ARG A 36 4.22 -5.06 6.35
CA ARG A 36 3.58 -5.65 7.53
C ARG A 36 2.54 -4.68 8.07
N LEU A 37 1.44 -5.19 8.62
CA LEU A 37 0.37 -4.40 9.22
C LEU A 37 0.14 -4.70 10.71
N GLY A 38 0.96 -5.57 11.29
CA GLY A 38 0.87 -5.93 12.70
C GLY A 38 -0.50 -6.55 13.03
N ILE A 39 -1.14 -6.08 14.10
CA ILE A 39 -2.44 -6.60 14.55
C ILE A 39 -3.56 -6.48 13.49
N LEU A 40 -3.42 -5.62 12.49
CA LEU A 40 -4.38 -5.55 11.38
C LEU A 40 -4.35 -6.81 10.50
N GLU A 41 -3.21 -7.53 10.42
CA GLU A 41 -3.14 -8.81 9.69
C GLU A 41 -3.95 -9.89 10.42
N GLU A 42 -3.96 -9.87 11.75
CA GLU A 42 -4.79 -10.77 12.57
C GLU A 42 -6.28 -10.43 12.41
N ALA A 43 -6.61 -9.13 12.41
CA ALA A 43 -7.98 -8.65 12.31
C ALA A 43 -8.59 -8.84 10.91
N PHE A 44 -7.79 -8.64 9.86
CA PHE A 44 -8.24 -8.66 8.46
C PHE A 44 -7.32 -9.56 7.61
N PRO A 45 -7.46 -10.88 7.70
CA PRO A 45 -6.55 -11.84 7.06
C PRO A 45 -6.45 -11.68 5.53
N SER A 46 -7.51 -11.21 4.87
CA SER A 46 -7.54 -11.04 3.41
C SER A 46 -6.87 -9.75 2.95
N LEU A 47 -6.65 -8.79 3.85
CA LEU A 47 -6.31 -7.41 3.49
C LEU A 47 -4.97 -7.30 2.75
N LEU A 48 -3.92 -7.97 3.24
CA LEU A 48 -2.62 -7.96 2.57
C LEU A 48 -2.63 -8.67 1.21
N ALA A 49 -3.43 -9.72 1.05
CA ALA A 49 -3.56 -10.41 -0.23
C ALA A 49 -4.21 -9.50 -1.27
N ILE A 50 -5.30 -8.81 -0.90
CA ILE A 50 -5.98 -7.86 -1.78
C ILE A 50 -5.05 -6.68 -2.14
N ASP A 51 -4.29 -6.15 -1.19
CA ASP A 51 -3.31 -5.10 -1.47
C ASP A 51 -2.22 -5.59 -2.44
N ARG A 52 -1.67 -6.79 -2.24
CA ARG A 52 -0.63 -7.34 -3.14
C ARG A 52 -1.11 -7.52 -4.56
N ASP A 53 -2.37 -7.89 -4.76
CA ASP A 53 -2.95 -8.05 -6.11
C ASP A 53 -3.20 -6.71 -6.82
N ARG A 54 -3.43 -5.65 -6.04
CA ARG A 54 -3.75 -4.30 -6.56
C ARG A 54 -2.53 -3.46 -6.87
N PHE A 55 -1.44 -3.64 -6.12
CA PHE A 55 -0.26 -2.80 -6.25
C PHE A 55 0.81 -3.48 -7.10
N PRO A 56 1.35 -2.81 -8.13
CA PRO A 56 2.46 -3.37 -8.89
C PRO A 56 3.69 -3.54 -8.00
N SER A 57 4.45 -4.59 -8.26
CA SER A 57 5.74 -4.80 -7.60
C SER A 57 6.77 -3.75 -8.03
N ILE A 58 7.77 -3.48 -7.20
CA ILE A 58 8.86 -2.55 -7.57
C ILE A 58 9.56 -2.98 -8.88
N PRO A 59 9.88 -4.27 -9.11
CA PRO A 59 10.37 -4.71 -10.42
C PRO A 59 9.43 -4.39 -11.59
N ALA A 60 8.12 -4.60 -11.43
CA ALA A 60 7.14 -4.29 -12.47
C ALA A 60 7.10 -2.79 -12.80
N ILE A 61 7.22 -1.92 -11.79
CA ILE A 61 7.32 -0.46 -11.98
C ILE A 61 8.59 -0.10 -12.78
N LEU A 62 9.74 -0.70 -12.43
CA LEU A 62 11.01 -0.47 -13.14
C LEU A 62 10.91 -0.87 -14.61
N ASP A 63 10.32 -2.02 -14.90
CA ASP A 63 10.10 -2.50 -16.27
C ASP A 63 9.15 -1.60 -17.05
N ALA A 64 8.07 -1.12 -16.40
CA ALA A 64 7.12 -0.20 -17.02
C ALA A 64 7.76 1.15 -17.35
N LEU A 65 8.60 1.70 -16.45
CA LEU A 65 9.37 2.93 -16.69
C LEU A 65 10.34 2.76 -17.87
N LYS A 66 11.08 1.64 -17.91
CA LYS A 66 11.98 1.32 -19.02
C LYS A 66 11.24 1.22 -20.35
N ALA A 67 10.08 0.57 -20.35
CA ALA A 67 9.22 0.41 -21.53
C ALA A 67 8.59 1.72 -22.00
N ALA A 68 8.41 2.70 -21.11
CA ALA A 68 7.97 4.05 -21.45
C ALA A 68 9.10 4.97 -21.95
N GLY A 69 10.35 4.51 -21.94
CA GLY A 69 11.51 5.25 -22.44
C GLY A 69 12.33 5.95 -21.34
N PHE A 70 11.95 5.82 -20.07
CA PHE A 70 12.79 6.30 -18.97
C PHE A 70 14.01 5.39 -18.77
N ARG A 71 15.07 5.96 -18.19
CA ARG A 71 16.39 5.39 -17.93
C ARG A 71 16.89 5.86 -16.56
N GLY A 72 18.00 5.26 -16.11
CA GLY A 72 18.64 5.66 -14.86
C GLY A 72 17.72 5.54 -13.63
N ALA A 73 16.86 4.51 -13.59
CA ALA A 73 15.91 4.37 -12.51
C ALA A 73 16.63 4.10 -11.17
N VAL A 74 16.29 4.88 -10.15
CA VAL A 74 16.79 4.74 -8.78
C VAL A 74 15.62 4.39 -7.87
N VAL A 75 15.85 3.42 -6.98
CA VAL A 75 14.90 3.05 -5.94
C VAL A 75 15.40 3.58 -4.62
N ASP A 76 14.61 4.44 -3.99
CA ASP A 76 14.91 5.02 -2.69
C ASP A 76 13.85 4.63 -1.67
N LYS A 77 14.28 4.17 -0.50
CA LYS A 77 13.41 3.72 0.58
C LYS A 77 13.48 4.71 1.72
N ARG A 78 12.31 5.14 2.20
CA ARG A 78 12.18 6.05 3.34
C ARG A 78 11.29 5.40 4.39
N ALA A 79 11.90 5.11 5.54
CA ALA A 79 11.17 4.68 6.71
C ALA A 79 10.31 5.84 7.23
N TYR A 80 9.12 5.48 7.70
CA TYR A 80 8.17 6.37 8.33
C TYR A 80 7.71 5.71 9.62
N ALA A 81 7.90 6.38 10.74
CA ALA A 81 7.40 5.95 12.03
C ALA A 81 6.40 6.98 12.55
N ARG A 82 5.28 6.50 13.09
CA ARG A 82 4.31 7.34 13.77
C ARG A 82 3.80 6.62 15.00
N ARG A 83 3.76 7.34 16.12
CA ARG A 83 3.06 6.90 17.32
C ARG A 83 1.57 7.19 17.19
N LEU A 84 0.73 6.21 17.52
CA LEU A 84 -0.71 6.34 17.62
C LEU A 84 -1.17 5.78 18.96
N THR A 85 -2.16 6.43 19.54
CA THR A 85 -2.94 5.82 20.63
C THR A 85 -3.81 4.69 20.08
N THR A 86 -4.26 3.79 20.97
CA THR A 86 -5.21 2.74 20.61
C THR A 86 -6.50 3.33 20.03
N GLU A 87 -7.03 4.39 20.64
CA GLU A 87 -8.28 5.01 20.19
C GLU A 87 -8.15 5.65 18.81
N GLU A 88 -7.05 6.36 18.53
CA GLU A 88 -6.81 6.93 17.20
C GLU A 88 -6.77 5.85 16.11
N GLN A 89 -6.18 4.67 16.39
CA GLN A 89 -6.18 3.60 15.40
C GLN A 89 -7.58 2.98 15.22
N LEU A 90 -8.31 2.75 16.31
CA LEU A 90 -9.68 2.23 16.24
C LEU A 90 -10.58 3.19 15.45
N ASP A 91 -10.48 4.50 15.74
CA ASP A 91 -11.22 5.53 15.02
C ASP A 91 -10.90 5.54 13.52
N ARG A 92 -9.62 5.44 13.15
CA ARG A 92 -9.23 5.31 11.74
C ARG A 92 -9.84 4.08 11.08
N VAL A 93 -9.81 2.93 11.74
CA VAL A 93 -10.40 1.69 11.21
C VAL A 93 -11.90 1.86 11.03
N ARG A 94 -12.61 2.44 12.02
CA ARG A 94 -14.06 2.75 11.93
C ARG A 94 -14.39 3.66 10.74
N HIS A 95 -13.52 4.63 10.46
CA HIS A 95 -13.62 5.52 9.30
C HIS A 95 -13.09 4.92 7.98
N ARG A 96 -12.77 3.62 7.97
CA ARG A 96 -12.29 2.89 6.79
C ARG A 96 -11.13 3.58 6.07
N TYR A 97 -10.12 4.02 6.82
CA TYR A 97 -9.00 4.78 6.26
C TYR A 97 -8.19 4.06 5.15
N LEU A 98 -8.34 2.74 5.01
CA LEU A 98 -7.80 1.97 3.89
C LEU A 98 -8.91 1.67 2.89
N SER A 99 -8.73 2.08 1.63
CA SER A 99 -9.67 1.73 0.54
C SER A 99 -9.89 0.23 0.37
N THR A 100 -8.96 -0.59 0.85
CA THR A 100 -9.03 -2.05 0.82
C THR A 100 -10.11 -2.60 1.75
N PHE A 101 -10.56 -1.85 2.76
CA PHE A 101 -11.68 -2.27 3.62
C PHE A 101 -12.97 -2.49 2.84
N ASP A 102 -13.21 -1.72 1.78
CA ASP A 102 -14.39 -1.85 0.93
C ASP A 102 -14.33 -3.07 -0.01
N LEU A 103 -13.17 -3.73 -0.08
CA LEU A 103 -12.92 -4.90 -0.92
C LEU A 103 -12.85 -6.20 -0.11
N LEU A 104 -13.00 -6.12 1.21
CA LEU A 104 -12.94 -7.29 2.07
C LEU A 104 -14.11 -8.25 1.79
N PRO A 105 -13.90 -9.56 1.99
CA PRO A 105 -15.00 -10.53 1.98
C PRO A 105 -16.12 -10.13 2.96
N PRO A 106 -17.39 -10.46 2.65
CA PRO A 106 -18.51 -10.13 3.51
C PRO A 106 -18.30 -10.56 4.97
N GLY A 107 -18.55 -9.65 5.90
CA GLY A 107 -18.44 -9.89 7.34
C GLY A 107 -17.02 -9.85 7.91
N GLU A 108 -15.96 -9.81 7.08
CA GLU A 108 -14.58 -9.76 7.57
C GLU A 108 -14.29 -8.43 8.28
N TYR A 109 -14.77 -7.32 7.71
CA TYR A 109 -14.62 -6.00 8.31
C TYR A 109 -15.23 -5.95 9.73
N GLU A 110 -16.46 -6.43 9.90
CA GLU A 110 -17.16 -6.40 11.18
C GLU A 110 -16.52 -7.32 12.23
N ARG A 111 -16.03 -8.49 11.81
CA ARG A 111 -15.30 -9.40 12.71
C ARG A 111 -13.95 -8.80 13.14
N GLY A 112 -13.21 -8.25 12.18
CA GLY A 112 -11.91 -7.63 12.44
C GLY A 112 -12.03 -6.40 13.33
N LEU A 113 -13.02 -5.54 13.11
CA LEU A 113 -13.27 -4.38 13.97
C LEU A 113 -13.55 -4.80 15.42
N ARG A 114 -14.45 -5.78 15.64
CA ARG A 114 -14.72 -6.29 17.00
C ARG A 114 -13.48 -6.88 17.67
N PHE A 115 -12.66 -7.60 16.91
CA PHE A 115 -11.39 -8.14 17.42
C PHE A 115 -10.46 -7.01 17.87
N LEU A 116 -10.30 -5.96 17.05
CA LEU A 116 -9.44 -4.83 17.39
C LEU A 116 -9.95 -4.06 18.62
N GLU A 117 -11.25 -3.83 18.71
CA GLU A 117 -11.87 -3.15 19.86
C GLU A 117 -11.62 -3.91 21.18
N ALA A 118 -11.56 -5.24 21.13
CA ALA A 118 -11.25 -6.07 22.31
C ALA A 118 -9.74 -6.15 22.61
N GLU A 119 -8.91 -6.35 21.59
CA GLU A 119 -7.50 -6.71 21.76
C GLU A 119 -6.56 -5.50 21.83
N MET A 120 -6.84 -4.44 21.09
CA MET A 120 -5.94 -3.28 21.07
C MET A 120 -5.78 -2.62 22.45
N PRO A 121 -6.85 -2.35 23.23
CA PRO A 121 -6.70 -1.77 24.57
C PRO A 121 -5.93 -2.69 25.52
N ARG A 122 -6.03 -4.01 25.33
CA ARG A 122 -5.34 -5.01 26.15
C ARG A 122 -3.83 -5.05 25.84
N ARG A 123 -3.47 -5.01 24.55
CA ARG A 123 -2.08 -5.18 24.08
C ARG A 123 -1.29 -3.87 24.00
N TYR A 124 -1.95 -2.76 23.72
CA TYR A 124 -1.31 -1.48 23.36
C TYR A 124 -1.85 -0.29 24.16
N ARG A 125 -2.20 -0.50 25.43
CA ARG A 125 -2.80 0.47 26.39
C ARG A 125 -2.64 1.96 26.01
N ASP A 126 -1.40 2.47 26.07
CA ASP A 126 -1.09 3.90 25.89
C ASP A 126 -0.70 4.28 24.44
N GLY A 127 -0.90 3.35 23.51
CA GLY A 127 -0.52 3.46 22.12
C GLY A 127 0.65 2.57 21.72
N PHE A 128 0.99 2.66 20.44
CA PHE A 128 2.00 1.86 19.78
C PHE A 128 2.63 2.68 18.65
N GLU A 129 3.79 2.22 18.19
CA GLU A 129 4.44 2.80 17.02
C GLU A 129 4.10 1.98 15.78
N ILE A 130 3.60 2.65 14.76
CA ILE A 130 3.46 2.08 13.42
C ILE A 130 4.70 2.47 12.64
N THR A 131 5.42 1.45 12.16
CA THR A 131 6.47 1.62 11.17
C THR A 131 5.93 1.26 9.79
N ALA A 132 6.20 2.12 8.82
CA ALA A 132 5.91 1.93 7.42
C ALA A 132 7.15 2.31 6.61
N GLN A 133 7.15 1.95 5.33
CA GLN A 133 8.21 2.34 4.41
C GLN A 133 7.58 2.79 3.10
N PHE A 134 7.90 4.00 2.69
CA PHE A 134 7.62 4.48 1.35
C PHE A 134 8.80 4.15 0.45
N THR A 135 8.49 3.68 -0.76
CA THR A 135 9.45 3.42 -1.82
C THR A 135 9.20 4.41 -2.94
N PHE A 136 10.25 5.13 -3.31
CA PHE A 136 10.25 6.08 -4.41
C PHE A 136 11.06 5.48 -5.55
N VAL A 137 10.45 5.35 -6.72
CA VAL A 137 11.13 4.94 -7.94
C VAL A 137 11.24 6.17 -8.85
N GLY A 138 12.44 6.76 -8.90
CA GLY A 138 12.73 7.93 -9.72
C GLY A 138 13.43 7.53 -11.01
N ALA A 139 13.07 8.11 -12.14
CA ALA A 139 13.75 7.87 -13.41
C ALA A 139 13.74 9.11 -14.31
N THR A 140 14.66 9.15 -15.28
CA THR A 140 14.81 10.26 -16.23
C THR A 140 14.78 9.76 -17.66
N LYS A 141 14.26 10.56 -18.59
CA LYS A 141 14.23 10.21 -20.01
C LYS A 141 15.56 10.55 -20.69
#